data_AF-A0A349CTH4-F1
#
_entry.id   AF-A0A349CTH4-F1
#
_cell.length_a   1.000
_cell.length_b   1.000
_cell.length_c   1.000
_cell.angle_alpha   90.00
_cell.angle_beta   90.00
_cell.angle_gamma   90.00
#
_symmetry.space_group_name_H-M   'P 1'
#
loop_
_entity.id
_entity.type
_entity.pdbx_description
1 polymer ?
#
loop_
_entity_poly.entity_id
_entity_poly.type
_entity_poly.pdbx_seq_one_letter_code
_entity_poly.pdbx_strand_id
1 'polypeptide(L)' 'TVDDMLDAAEYVRTMERRTGMKIGAPEEVAWRQGFLSDEQLAERARPLVKSGYGRYLLELLERGR' A
#
# COMPACT_ATOMS: atom_id res chain seq x y z
N THR A 1 10.13 26.00 2.88
CA THR A 1 9.62 26.62 1.63
C THR A 1 8.79 25.59 0.88
N VAL A 2 7.96 26.00 -0.10
CA VAL A 2 7.16 25.05 -0.91
C VAL A 2 8.04 23.98 -1.57
N ASP A 3 9.29 24.34 -1.90
CA ASP A 3 10.34 23.43 -2.35
C ASP A 3 10.65 22.27 -1.39
N ASP A 4 10.70 22.48 -0.06
CA ASP A 4 10.97 21.41 0.90
C ASP A 4 9.84 20.35 0.94
N MET A 5 8.60 20.76 0.68
CA MET A 5 7.46 19.85 0.60
C MET A 5 7.49 19.04 -0.69
N LEU A 6 7.93 19.65 -1.80
CA LEU A 6 8.10 18.98 -3.09
C LEU A 6 9.23 17.96 -3.05
N ASP A 7 10.37 18.30 -2.45
CA ASP A 7 11.50 17.40 -2.25
C ASP A 7 11.12 16.22 -1.33
N ALA A 8 10.38 16.48 -0.24
CA ALA A 8 9.87 15.43 0.61
C ALA A 8 8.90 14.48 -0.13
N ALA A 9 8.04 15.01 -1.00
CA ALA A 9 7.14 14.21 -1.82
C ALA A 9 7.89 13.35 -2.85
N GLU A 10 8.94 13.89 -3.49
CA GLU A 10 9.81 13.15 -4.41
C GLU A 10 10.63 12.06 -3.69
N TYR A 11 11.13 12.34 -2.48
CA TYR A 11 11.83 11.36 -1.65
C TYR A 11 10.92 10.21 -1.24
N VAL A 12 9.70 10.49 -0.76
CA VAL A 12 8.70 9.47 -0.42
C VAL A 12 8.35 8.62 -1.64
N ARG A 13 8.10 9.26 -2.79
CA ARG A 13 7.77 8.57 -4.05
C ARG A 13 8.91 7.66 -4.54
N THR A 14 10.16 8.05 -4.29
CA THR A 14 11.34 7.28 -4.68
C THR A 14 11.62 6.14 -3.70
N MET A 15 11.41 6.37 -2.40
CA MET A 15 11.51 5.34 -1.38
C MET A 15 10.41 4.28 -1.55
N GLU A 16 9.14 4.66 -1.73
CA GLU A 16 8.03 3.72 -1.98
C GLU A 16 8.30 2.82 -3.19
N ARG A 17 8.92 3.36 -4.27
CA ARG A 17 9.30 2.58 -5.45
C ARG A 17 10.46 1.62 -5.20
N ARG A 18 11.35 1.92 -4.25
CA ARG A 18 12.57 1.14 -4.01
C ARG A 18 12.40 0.07 -2.94
N THR A 19 11.56 0.31 -1.92
CA THR A 19 11.19 -0.70 -0.92
C THR A 19 9.90 -1.45 -1.27
N GLY A 20 9.10 -0.96 -2.22
CA GLY A 20 7.84 -1.60 -2.61
C GLY A 20 6.79 -1.65 -1.49
N MET A 21 6.99 -0.87 -0.42
CA MET A 21 6.13 -0.84 0.77
C MET A 21 5.43 0.50 0.89
N LYS A 22 4.10 0.48 0.96
CA LYS A 22 3.26 1.63 1.32
C LYS A 22 3.40 1.88 2.83
N ILE A 23 3.89 3.04 3.23
CA ILE A 23 3.94 3.44 4.64
C ILE A 23 2.50 3.78 5.08
N GLY A 24 1.99 3.09 6.11
CA GLY A 24 0.67 3.37 6.69
C GLY A 24 -0.47 2.48 6.20
N ALA A 25 -0.19 1.23 5.85
CA ALA A 25 -1.19 0.25 5.42
C ALA A 25 -1.59 -0.72 6.57
N PRO A 26 -2.55 -0.37 7.45
CA PRO A 26 -2.98 -1.28 8.52
C PRO A 26 -3.58 -2.59 7.98
N GLU A 27 -4.18 -2.58 6.79
CA GLU A 27 -4.73 -3.77 6.15
C GLU A 27 -3.64 -4.76 5.72
N GLU A 28 -2.51 -4.26 5.20
CA GLU A 28 -1.35 -5.11 4.89
C GLU A 28 -0.80 -5.75 6.16
N VAL A 29 -0.62 -4.98 7.23
CA VAL A 29 -0.12 -5.52 8.50
C VAL A 29 -1.09 -6.56 9.05
N ALA A 30 -2.39 -6.30 9.01
CA ALA A 30 -3.41 -7.25 9.47
C ALA A 30 -3.41 -8.55 8.64
N TRP A 31 -3.26 -8.47 7.33
CA TRP A 31 -3.11 -9.65 6.46
C TRP A 31 -1.81 -10.41 6.74
N ARG A 32 -0.68 -9.71 6.82
CA ARG A 32 0.62 -10.30 7.16
C ARG A 32 0.69 -10.89 8.57
N GLN A 33 -0.15 -10.46 9.50
CA GLN A 33 -0.27 -11.04 10.84
C GLN A 33 -1.32 -12.17 10.92
N GLY A 34 -2.05 -12.43 9.82
CA GLY A 34 -3.11 -13.44 9.79
C GLY A 34 -4.42 -13.00 10.44
N PHE A 35 -4.60 -11.72 10.74
CA PHE A 35 -5.87 -11.15 11.19
C PHE A 35 -6.89 -10.99 10.06
N LEU A 36 -6.43 -10.95 8.80
CA LEU A 36 -7.26 -10.94 7.60
C LEU A 36 -6.90 -12.12 6.70
N SER A 37 -7.91 -12.79 6.13
CA SER A 37 -7.70 -13.72 5.02
C SER A 37 -7.50 -12.97 3.70
N ASP A 38 -7.01 -13.69 2.69
CA ASP A 38 -6.82 -13.17 1.33
C ASP A 38 -8.13 -12.61 0.76
N GLU A 39 -9.26 -13.28 1.00
CA GLU A 39 -10.57 -12.80 0.56
C GLU A 39 -10.97 -11.52 1.31
N GLN A 40 -10.75 -11.47 2.62
CA GLN A 40 -11.08 -10.31 3.45
C GLN A 40 -10.23 -9.08 3.12
N LEU A 41 -8.99 -9.27 2.68
CA LEU A 41 -8.14 -8.20 2.16
C LEU A 41 -8.64 -7.77 0.78
N ALA A 42 -8.97 -8.70 -0.12
CA ALA A 42 -9.47 -8.41 -1.46
C ALA A 42 -10.79 -7.64 -1.43
N GLU A 43 -11.72 -7.99 -0.54
CA GLU A 43 -12.98 -7.26 -0.36
C GLU A 43 -12.77 -5.80 0.07
N ARG A 44 -11.81 -5.56 0.97
CA ARG A 44 -11.44 -4.21 1.41
C ARG A 44 -10.65 -3.44 0.35
N ALA A 45 -9.86 -4.15 -0.46
CA ALA A 45 -9.07 -3.56 -1.53
C ALA A 45 -9.93 -3.08 -2.71
N ARG A 46 -10.98 -3.83 -3.10
CA ARG A 46 -11.90 -3.51 -4.20
C ARG A 46 -12.43 -2.05 -4.20
N PRO A 47 -13.00 -1.52 -3.11
CA PRO A 47 -13.48 -0.13 -3.08
C PRO A 47 -12.34 0.90 -3.19
N LEU A 48 -11.14 0.53 -2.74
CA LEU A 48 -9.95 1.38 -2.74
C LEU A 48 -9.17 1.33 -4.06
N VAL A 49 -9.58 0.52 -5.05
CA VAL A 49 -8.88 0.41 -6.35
C VAL A 49 -8.85 1.76 -7.06
N LYS A 50 -9.90 2.59 -6.94
CA LYS A 50 -9.96 3.92 -7.57
C LYS A 50 -8.92 4.90 -7.03
N SER A 51 -8.48 4.76 -5.77
CA SER A 51 -7.44 5.62 -5.17
C SER A 51 -6.02 5.11 -5.43
N GLY A 52 -5.86 4.00 -6.18
CA GLY A 52 -4.58 3.34 -6.42
C GLY A 52 -4.10 2.47 -5.25
N TYR A 53 -4.53 2.76 -4.02
CA TYR A 53 -4.19 1.99 -2.83
C TYR A 53 -4.78 0.57 -2.86
N GLY A 54 -6.01 0.40 -3.34
CA GLY A 54 -6.59 -0.93 -3.52
C GLY A 54 -5.86 -1.78 -4.56
N ARG A 55 -5.26 -1.16 -5.59
CA ARG A 55 -4.42 -1.88 -6.55
C ARG A 55 -3.17 -2.44 -5.87
N TYR A 56 -2.55 -1.65 -5.00
CA TYR A 56 -1.40 -2.10 -4.21
C TYR A 56 -1.75 -3.30 -3.31
N LEU A 57 -2.88 -3.26 -2.61
CA LEU A 57 -3.33 -4.38 -1.77
C LEU A 57 -3.62 -5.65 -2.59
N LEU A 58 -4.17 -5.52 -3.80
CA LEU A 58 -4.40 -6.65 -4.69
C LEU A 58 -3.09 -7.23 -5.24
N GLU A 59 -2.14 -6.38 -5.65
CA GLU A 59 -0.80 -6.83 -6.06
C GLU A 59 -0.06 -7.55 -4.91
N LEU A 60 -0.33 -7.13 -3.66
CA LEU A 60 0.21 -7.79 -2.47
C LEU A 60 -0.30 -9.23 -2.33
N LEU A 61 -1.59 -9.46 -2.62
CA LEU A 61 -2.19 -10.80 -2.67
C LEU A 61 -1.59 -11.64 -3.81
N GLU A 62 -1.36 -11.04 -4.98
CA GLU A 62 -0.78 -11.74 -6.14
C GLU A 62 0.69 -12.12 -5.94
N ARG A 63 1.45 -11.31 -5.20
CA ARG A 63 2.86 -11.60 -4.88
C ARG A 63 3.04 -12.75 -3.89
N GLY A 64 2.00 -13.11 -3.15
CA GLY A 64 2.10 -14.08 -2.07
C GLY A 64 2.90 -13.54 -0.88
N ARG A 65 2.60 -14.10 0.29
CA ARG A 65 3.13 -13.66 1.58
C ARG A 65 4.63 -13.89 1.74
#